data_AF-A0A918C003-F1
#
_entry.id   AF-A0A918C003-F1
#
_cell.length_a   1.000
_cell.length_b   1.000
_cell.length_c   1.000
_cell.angle_alpha   90.00
_cell.angle_beta   90.00
_cell.angle_gamma   90.00
#
_symmetry.space_group_name_H-M   'P 1'
#
loop_
_entity.id
_entity.type
_entity.pdbx_description
1 polymer ?
#
loop_
_entity_poly.entity_id
_entity_poly.type
_entity_poly.pdbx_seq_one_letter_code
_entity_poly.pdbx_strand_id
1 'polypeptide(L)'
;MAVQRVDPTRLRRGRLVSVAVVAVAVAFSPTVAPLIDRLLHPPQTAPLTLPLLSTPPSTSAEVQAYARQVQTFQSALDELQVGERRRVTLSEQHFQVFLQAWPLLGDARTQALLTLLTAEIRNQNQARGRRSVFSSPEAALNNAEDWLRFLSWATVPSHAPNRVPRAGLRGAAELEAAAPVPMAVRTVLGHAQDIRAAASAAHLAPGMLAAIVDNEQSGQGKLYGLAGVLRTLTDTVALRTSESLGESGLSGNLSQTVGLAQMSWQDALLQKSRFHELGLNLGQPFPENEAEARRALSNARAGLLLTASRMVGYLDEQEGKSARPHISAQTYFTGPGWHNNPALLSSGQTWPYAWNGFFKACLYGVLLAD
;
A
#
# COMPACT_ATOMS: atom_id res chain seq x y z
N MET A 1 -39.70 -47.77 -15.61
CA MET A 1 -38.36 -47.25 -15.25
C MET A 1 -37.80 -46.50 -16.45
N ALA A 2 -37.79 -45.16 -16.41
CA ALA A 2 -37.25 -44.35 -17.50
C ALA A 2 -35.78 -44.04 -17.23
N VAL A 3 -34.89 -44.52 -18.11
CA VAL A 3 -33.45 -44.22 -18.08
C VAL A 3 -33.27 -42.78 -18.55
N GLN A 4 -32.85 -41.90 -17.64
CA GLN A 4 -32.46 -40.53 -17.97
C GLN A 4 -31.26 -40.56 -18.93
N ARG A 5 -31.50 -40.20 -20.20
CA ARG A 5 -30.42 -39.95 -21.16
C ARG A 5 -29.68 -38.70 -20.73
N VAL A 6 -28.43 -38.86 -20.29
CA VAL A 6 -27.54 -37.74 -19.99
C VAL A 6 -27.17 -37.04 -21.30
N ASP A 7 -27.47 -35.74 -21.36
CA ASP A 7 -27.16 -34.89 -22.50
C ASP A 7 -25.64 -34.84 -22.76
N PRO A 8 -25.16 -35.28 -23.95
CA PRO A 8 -23.73 -35.33 -24.27
C PRO A 8 -23.06 -33.96 -24.27
N THR A 9 -23.83 -32.86 -24.42
CA THR A 9 -23.29 -31.49 -24.36
C THR A 9 -22.94 -31.08 -22.93
N ARG A 10 -23.70 -31.54 -21.92
CA ARG A 10 -23.40 -31.34 -20.49
C ARG A 10 -22.14 -32.09 -20.07
N LEU A 11 -21.95 -33.32 -20.58
CA LEU A 11 -20.73 -34.10 -20.34
C LEU A 11 -19.48 -33.46 -20.95
N ARG A 12 -19.59 -32.87 -22.16
CA ARG A 12 -18.48 -32.13 -22.78
C ARG A 12 -18.13 -30.86 -22.01
N ARG A 13 -19.13 -30.09 -21.56
CA ARG A 13 -18.92 -28.91 -20.71
C ARG A 13 -18.31 -29.28 -19.36
N GLY A 14 -18.78 -30.35 -18.72
CA GLY A 14 -18.20 -30.86 -17.46
C GLY A 14 -16.73 -31.25 -17.62
N ARG A 15 -16.37 -31.95 -18.70
CA ARG A 15 -14.97 -32.32 -18.99
C ARG A 15 -14.07 -31.12 -19.25
N LEU A 16 -14.54 -30.11 -20.00
CA LEU A 16 -13.79 -28.88 -20.22
C LEU A 16 -13.53 -28.11 -18.91
N VAL A 17 -14.53 -28.05 -18.02
CA VAL A 17 -14.37 -27.44 -16.69
C VAL A 17 -13.37 -28.25 -15.85
N SER A 18 -13.44 -29.59 -15.85
CA SER A 18 -12.47 -30.42 -15.13
C SER A 18 -11.04 -30.28 -15.66
N VAL A 19 -10.86 -30.21 -16.98
CA VAL A 19 -9.53 -29.97 -17.58
C VAL A 19 -9.00 -28.58 -17.22
N ALA A 20 -9.85 -27.55 -17.22
CA ALA A 20 -9.46 -26.22 -16.77
C ALA A 20 -9.06 -26.20 -15.29
N VAL A 21 -9.82 -26.88 -14.42
CA VAL A 21 -9.52 -26.97 -12.98
C VAL A 21 -8.21 -27.72 -12.72
N VAL A 22 -7.94 -28.80 -13.46
CA VAL A 22 -6.67 -29.55 -13.35
C VAL A 22 -5.50 -28.72 -13.87
N ALA A 23 -5.67 -28.01 -14.99
CA ALA A 23 -4.63 -27.12 -15.52
C ALA A 23 -4.32 -25.98 -14.54
N VAL A 24 -5.35 -25.43 -13.88
CA VAL A 24 -5.21 -24.44 -12.82
C VAL A 24 -4.48 -25.04 -11.60
N ALA A 25 -4.87 -26.24 -11.14
CA ALA A 25 -4.22 -26.91 -10.01
C ALA A 25 -2.73 -27.23 -10.28
N VAL A 26 -2.38 -27.59 -11.51
CA VAL A 26 -0.98 -27.81 -11.93
C VAL A 26 -0.20 -26.49 -12.02
N ALA A 27 -0.82 -25.41 -12.48
CA ALA A 27 -0.21 -24.08 -12.50
C ALA A 27 0.02 -23.50 -11.09
N PHE A 28 -0.80 -23.90 -10.12
CA PHE A 28 -0.64 -23.59 -8.69
C PHE A 28 0.23 -24.62 -7.94
N SER A 29 0.83 -25.57 -8.64
CA SER A 29 1.77 -26.49 -8.00
C SER A 29 2.99 -25.71 -7.49
N PRO A 30 3.41 -25.88 -6.22
CA PRO A 30 4.57 -25.21 -5.64
C PRO A 30 5.89 -25.53 -6.37
N THR A 31 5.91 -26.54 -7.23
CA THR A 31 7.05 -26.89 -8.09
C THR A 31 7.07 -26.16 -9.44
N VAL A 32 5.91 -25.75 -9.98
CA VAL A 32 5.80 -25.20 -11.34
C VAL A 32 5.73 -23.68 -11.34
N ALA A 33 5.05 -23.09 -10.35
CA ALA A 33 4.93 -21.64 -10.19
C ALA A 33 6.27 -20.88 -10.18
N PRO A 34 7.34 -21.34 -9.48
CA PRO A 34 8.62 -20.62 -9.47
C PRO A 34 9.37 -20.70 -10.81
N LEU A 35 9.11 -21.75 -11.59
CA LEU A 35 9.79 -22.03 -12.85
C LEU A 35 9.18 -21.21 -13.99
N ILE A 36 7.85 -21.07 -13.98
CA ILE A 36 7.11 -20.15 -14.86
C ILE A 36 7.45 -18.70 -14.54
N ASP A 37 7.58 -18.34 -13.25
CA ASP A 37 7.93 -16.98 -12.83
C ASP A 37 9.31 -16.54 -13.35
N ARG A 38 10.33 -17.41 -13.26
CA ARG A 38 11.68 -17.13 -13.81
C ARG A 38 11.73 -17.03 -15.34
N LEU A 39 10.84 -17.74 -16.04
CA LEU A 39 10.76 -17.70 -17.50
C LEU A 39 10.06 -16.43 -18.01
N LEU A 40 9.08 -15.92 -17.26
CA LEU A 40 8.33 -14.71 -17.61
C LEU A 40 9.01 -13.43 -17.11
N HIS A 41 9.79 -13.51 -16.03
CA HIS A 41 10.53 -12.39 -15.45
C HIS A 41 12.02 -12.73 -15.41
N PRO A 42 12.76 -12.54 -16.53
CA PRO A 42 14.21 -12.62 -16.48
C PRO A 42 14.73 -11.62 -15.43
N PRO A 43 15.76 -11.98 -14.64
CA PRO A 43 16.29 -11.08 -13.61
C PRO A 43 16.63 -9.75 -14.25
N GLN A 44 16.01 -8.68 -13.75
CA GLN A 44 16.29 -7.33 -14.22
C GLN A 44 17.79 -7.05 -14.10
N THR A 45 18.30 -6.34 -15.11
CA THR A 45 19.57 -5.63 -15.11
C THR A 45 19.88 -5.04 -13.73
N ALA A 46 21.16 -5.09 -13.33
CA ALA A 46 21.65 -4.67 -12.01
C ALA A 46 20.90 -3.46 -11.43
N PRO A 47 20.54 -3.49 -10.13
CA PRO A 47 19.75 -2.43 -9.50
C PRO A 47 20.41 -1.08 -9.72
N LEU A 48 19.61 -0.11 -10.20
CA LEU A 48 20.08 1.24 -10.47
C LEU A 48 20.63 1.84 -9.17
N THR A 49 21.93 2.12 -9.14
CA THR A 49 22.57 2.69 -7.96
C THR A 49 22.23 4.18 -7.89
N LEU A 50 21.41 4.55 -6.91
CA LEU A 50 21.01 5.94 -6.70
C LEU A 50 22.13 6.75 -6.02
N PRO A 51 22.27 8.05 -6.32
CA PRO A 51 23.29 8.89 -5.72
C PRO A 51 23.06 9.03 -4.21
N LEU A 52 24.14 9.06 -3.43
CA LEU A 52 24.04 9.32 -1.99
C LEU A 52 23.43 10.71 -1.74
N LEU A 53 22.62 10.81 -0.69
CA LEU A 53 22.12 12.09 -0.24
C LEU A 53 23.23 12.85 0.50
N SER A 54 23.51 14.07 0.07
CA SER A 54 24.36 14.97 0.83
C SER A 54 23.65 15.38 2.10
N THR A 55 24.27 15.18 3.26
CA THR A 55 23.78 15.75 4.51
C THR A 55 24.24 17.21 4.60
N PRO A 56 23.34 18.20 4.62
CA PRO A 56 23.74 19.58 4.86
C PRO A 56 24.34 19.72 6.27
N PRO A 57 25.25 20.69 6.49
CA PRO A 57 25.68 21.03 7.83
C PRO A 57 24.46 21.49 8.65
N SER A 58 24.31 20.94 9.86
CA SER A 58 23.16 21.24 10.72
C SER A 58 23.20 22.68 11.23
N THR A 59 22.07 23.35 11.18
CA THR A 59 21.83 24.66 11.82
C THR A 59 21.31 24.48 13.26
N SER A 60 21.44 25.53 14.08
CA SER A 60 20.90 25.50 15.46
C SER A 60 19.39 25.25 15.50
N ALA A 61 18.64 25.70 14.49
CA ALA A 61 17.20 25.48 14.39
C ALA A 61 16.86 24.00 14.15
N GLU A 62 17.63 23.31 13.32
CA GLU A 62 17.47 21.88 13.05
C GLU A 62 17.81 21.02 14.28
N VAL A 63 18.86 21.39 15.02
CA VAL A 63 19.20 20.72 16.28
C VAL A 63 18.06 20.87 17.31
N GLN A 64 17.46 22.06 17.42
CA GLN A 64 16.33 22.29 18.30
C GLN A 64 15.08 21.50 17.86
N ALA A 65 14.81 21.43 16.56
CA ALA A 65 13.70 20.65 16.02
C ALA A 65 13.86 19.14 16.31
N TYR A 66 15.10 18.64 16.26
CA TYR A 66 15.43 17.25 16.58
C TYR A 66 15.44 16.92 18.08
N ALA A 67 15.62 17.91 18.96
CA ALA A 67 15.83 17.69 20.39
C ALA A 67 14.71 16.90 21.09
N ARG A 68 13.47 16.97 20.62
CA ARG A 68 12.38 16.15 21.17
C ARG A 68 12.46 14.68 20.74
N GLN A 69 12.94 14.44 19.53
CA GLN A 69 13.03 13.10 18.94
C GLN A 69 14.18 12.30 19.52
N VAL A 70 15.29 12.96 19.88
CA VAL A 70 16.45 12.27 20.45
C VAL A 70 16.10 11.54 21.75
N GLN A 71 15.26 12.13 22.61
CA GLN A 71 14.90 11.52 23.90
C GLN A 71 14.07 10.24 23.71
N THR A 72 13.07 10.28 22.82
CA THR A 72 12.24 9.11 22.52
C THR A 72 13.06 8.01 21.85
N PHE A 73 13.99 8.37 20.97
CA PHE A 73 14.90 7.43 20.35
C PHE A 73 15.88 6.79 21.36
N GLN A 74 16.48 7.57 22.27
CA GLN A 74 17.34 7.01 23.33
C GLN A 74 16.59 6.01 24.21
N SER A 75 15.35 6.34 24.60
CA SER A 75 14.51 5.42 25.37
C SER A 75 14.24 4.11 24.62
N ALA A 76 14.06 4.16 23.30
CA ALA A 76 13.92 2.95 22.49
C ALA A 76 15.20 2.09 22.48
N LEU A 77 16.38 2.73 22.44
CA LEU A 77 17.67 2.03 22.54
C LEU A 77 17.93 1.45 23.93
N ASP A 78 17.44 2.10 25.00
CA ASP A 78 17.48 1.60 26.37
C ASP A 78 16.67 0.30 26.51
N GLU A 79 15.47 0.26 25.93
CA GLU A 79 14.62 -0.95 25.92
C GLU A 79 15.32 -2.13 25.23
N LEU A 80 16.19 -1.87 24.25
CA LEU A 80 16.98 -2.87 23.54
C LEU A 80 18.31 -3.21 24.22
N GLN A 81 18.64 -2.54 25.33
CA GLN A 81 19.91 -2.72 26.05
C GLN A 81 21.14 -2.54 25.14
N VAL A 82 21.09 -1.55 24.24
CA VAL A 82 22.18 -1.28 23.30
C VAL A 82 23.39 -0.69 24.05
N GLY A 83 24.56 -1.32 23.87
CA GLY A 83 25.82 -0.84 24.46
C GLY A 83 26.23 0.55 23.96
N GLU A 84 26.95 1.30 24.80
CA GLU A 84 27.24 2.74 24.59
C GLU A 84 27.83 3.08 23.23
N ARG A 85 28.86 2.33 22.78
CA ARG A 85 29.49 2.60 21.48
C ARG A 85 28.50 2.48 20.33
N ARG A 86 27.67 1.42 20.33
CA ARG A 86 26.66 1.18 19.30
C ARG A 86 25.54 2.23 19.39
N ARG A 87 25.19 2.65 20.61
CA ARG A 87 24.21 3.72 20.84
C ARG A 87 24.63 5.04 20.22
N VAL A 88 25.89 5.45 20.38
CA VAL A 88 26.41 6.68 19.76
C VAL A 88 26.25 6.62 18.24
N THR A 89 26.71 5.54 17.61
CA THR A 89 26.59 5.35 16.15
C THR A 89 25.14 5.37 15.67
N LEU A 90 24.23 4.69 16.36
CA LEU A 90 22.80 4.70 16.01
C LEU A 90 22.17 6.08 16.17
N SER A 91 22.61 6.85 17.17
CA SER A 91 22.12 8.21 17.42
C SER A 91 22.58 9.18 16.33
N GLU A 92 23.83 9.02 15.88
CA GLU A 92 24.37 9.76 14.74
C GLU A 92 23.60 9.42 13.47
N GLN A 93 23.40 8.14 13.16
CA GLN A 93 22.62 7.70 11.99
C GLN A 93 21.17 8.22 12.02
N HIS A 94 20.50 8.15 13.16
CA HIS A 94 19.14 8.70 13.30
C HIS A 94 19.09 10.22 13.08
N PHE A 95 20.13 10.94 13.52
CA PHE A 95 20.25 12.37 13.22
C PHE A 95 20.54 12.64 11.74
N GLN A 96 21.35 11.80 11.07
CA GLN A 96 21.57 11.90 9.62
C GLN A 96 20.26 11.70 8.84
N VAL A 97 19.45 10.70 9.21
CA VAL A 97 18.11 10.48 8.65
C VAL A 97 17.24 11.72 8.82
N PHE A 98 17.25 12.34 10.00
CA PHE A 98 16.52 13.60 10.23
C PHE A 98 16.99 14.72 9.29
N LEU A 99 18.30 14.96 9.19
CA LEU A 99 18.86 16.02 8.34
C LEU A 99 18.59 15.80 6.84
N GLN A 100 18.48 14.55 6.41
CA GLN A 100 18.10 14.20 5.04
C GLN A 100 16.60 14.35 4.80
N ALA A 101 15.78 13.89 5.76
CA ALA A 101 14.32 13.90 5.64
C ALA A 101 13.73 15.31 5.73
N TRP A 102 14.26 16.16 6.61
CA TRP A 102 13.71 17.49 6.87
C TRP A 102 13.56 18.37 5.62
N PRO A 103 14.61 18.64 4.83
CA PRO A 103 14.50 19.44 3.62
C PRO A 103 13.69 18.75 2.51
N LEU A 104 13.68 17.41 2.48
CA LEU A 104 13.03 16.62 1.44
C LEU A 104 11.52 16.48 1.66
N LEU A 105 11.11 16.18 2.89
CA LEU A 105 9.74 15.84 3.25
C LEU A 105 9.01 17.00 3.94
N GLY A 106 9.74 17.96 4.52
CA GLY A 106 9.23 18.99 5.42
C GLY A 106 9.05 18.47 6.85
N ASP A 107 8.77 19.38 7.79
CA ASP A 107 8.67 19.10 9.23
C ASP A 107 7.69 17.96 9.54
N ALA A 108 6.41 18.13 9.20
CA ALA A 108 5.36 17.17 9.59
C ALA A 108 5.65 15.72 9.17
N ARG A 109 6.09 15.50 7.92
CA ARG A 109 6.44 14.16 7.41
C ARG A 109 7.75 13.64 8.00
N THR A 110 8.70 14.52 8.31
CA THR A 110 9.92 14.12 9.01
C THR A 110 9.62 13.65 10.43
N GLN A 111 8.79 14.38 11.18
CA GLN A 111 8.38 13.95 12.53
C GLN A 111 7.64 12.61 12.51
N ALA A 112 6.75 12.40 11.54
CA ALA A 112 6.06 11.13 11.35
C ALA A 112 7.04 9.99 11.04
N LEU A 113 8.05 10.22 10.18
CA LEU A 113 9.11 9.25 9.90
C LEU A 113 9.90 8.88 11.15
N LEU A 114 10.34 9.86 11.95
CA LEU A 114 11.10 9.60 13.18
C LEU A 114 10.26 8.87 14.24
N THR A 115 8.96 9.19 14.31
CA THR A 115 8.01 8.48 15.18
C THR A 115 7.86 7.02 14.75
N LEU A 116 7.71 6.78 13.44
CA LEU A 116 7.62 5.43 12.87
C LEU A 116 8.91 4.63 13.10
N LEU A 117 10.08 5.23 12.87
CA LEU A 117 11.40 4.63 13.13
C LEU A 117 11.56 4.23 14.59
N THR A 118 11.19 5.13 15.51
CA THR A 118 11.27 4.86 16.94
C THR A 118 10.32 3.73 17.34
N ALA A 119 9.11 3.68 16.79
CA ALA A 119 8.17 2.59 17.02
C ALA A 119 8.70 1.24 16.49
N GLU A 120 9.24 1.22 15.26
CA GLU A 120 9.88 0.04 14.66
C GLU A 120 11.03 -0.48 15.53
N ILE A 121 11.91 0.40 16.02
CA ILE A 121 13.05 0.00 16.87
C ILE A 121 12.58 -0.55 18.21
N ARG A 122 11.57 0.06 18.85
CA ARG A 122 10.97 -0.51 20.07
C ARG A 122 10.40 -1.89 19.83
N ASN A 123 9.75 -2.12 18.69
CA ASN A 123 9.15 -3.41 18.35
C ASN A 123 10.18 -4.54 18.17
N GLN A 124 11.47 -4.22 18.01
CA GLN A 124 12.55 -5.21 17.95
C GLN A 124 12.89 -5.82 19.32
N ASN A 125 12.39 -5.23 20.42
CA ASN A 125 12.50 -5.82 21.73
C ASN A 125 11.58 -7.04 21.84
N GLN A 126 12.17 -8.24 21.91
CA GLN A 126 11.45 -9.50 22.01
C GLN A 126 10.49 -9.56 23.19
N ALA A 127 10.80 -8.88 24.31
CA ALA A 127 9.92 -8.84 25.49
C ALA A 127 8.56 -8.20 25.20
N ARG A 128 8.43 -7.39 24.14
CA ARG A 128 7.16 -6.77 23.74
C ARG A 128 6.27 -7.72 22.94
N GLY A 129 6.80 -8.82 22.40
CA GLY A 129 6.04 -9.76 21.57
C GLY A 129 5.40 -9.12 20.33
N ARG A 130 5.96 -8.00 19.84
CA ARG A 130 5.46 -7.24 18.70
C ARG A 130 6.23 -7.59 17.45
N ARG A 131 5.56 -7.56 16.30
CA ARG A 131 6.21 -7.65 15.00
C ARG A 131 7.01 -6.37 14.72
N SER A 132 8.21 -6.59 14.21
CA SER A 132 9.07 -5.58 13.57
C SER A 132 9.24 -5.91 12.09
N VAL A 133 9.54 -4.90 11.28
CA VAL A 133 9.89 -5.08 9.86
C VAL A 133 11.33 -5.59 9.76
N PHE A 134 12.20 -5.10 10.63
CA PHE A 134 13.64 -5.36 10.60
C PHE A 134 14.10 -6.09 11.86
N SER A 135 15.24 -6.77 11.74
CA SER A 135 15.87 -7.51 12.84
C SER A 135 16.85 -6.67 13.68
N SER A 136 17.09 -5.41 13.29
CA SER A 136 18.06 -4.53 13.96
C SER A 136 17.79 -3.05 13.69
N PRO A 137 18.21 -2.13 14.58
CA PRO A 137 18.07 -0.69 14.36
C PRO A 137 18.80 -0.18 13.11
N GLU A 138 19.99 -0.72 12.82
CA GLU A 138 20.80 -0.36 11.64
C GLU A 138 20.04 -0.65 10.34
N ALA A 139 19.40 -1.82 10.24
CA ALA A 139 18.62 -2.18 9.07
C ALA A 139 17.39 -1.26 8.87
N ALA A 140 16.75 -0.83 9.95
CA ALA A 140 15.63 0.11 9.88
C ALA A 140 16.08 1.51 9.42
N LEU A 141 17.19 2.01 9.97
CA LEU A 141 17.78 3.30 9.60
C LEU A 141 18.26 3.29 8.15
N ASN A 142 19.03 2.26 7.74
CA ASN A 142 19.51 2.12 6.37
C ASN A 142 18.35 2.05 5.36
N ASN A 143 17.26 1.33 5.69
CA ASN A 143 16.11 1.28 4.80
C ASN A 143 15.39 2.62 4.68
N ALA A 144 15.29 3.40 5.77
CA ALA A 144 14.78 4.75 5.72
C ALA A 144 15.66 5.65 4.82
N GLU A 145 16.99 5.56 4.95
CA GLU A 145 17.93 6.28 4.07
C GLU A 145 17.78 5.88 2.60
N ASP A 146 17.62 4.59 2.28
CA ASP A 146 17.39 4.11 0.91
C ASP A 146 16.10 4.69 0.32
N TRP A 147 15.03 4.76 1.13
CA TRP A 147 13.79 5.40 0.72
C TRP A 147 13.95 6.91 0.53
N LEU A 148 14.64 7.61 1.43
CA LEU A 148 14.91 9.04 1.28
C LEU A 148 15.72 9.30 0.01
N ARG A 149 16.70 8.46 -0.29
CA ARG A 149 17.51 8.52 -1.50
C ARG A 149 16.66 8.39 -2.76
N PHE A 150 15.77 7.39 -2.77
CA PHE A 150 14.80 7.21 -3.84
C PHE A 150 13.86 8.40 -3.99
N LEU A 151 13.28 8.89 -2.89
CA LEU A 151 12.38 10.03 -2.91
C LEU A 151 13.06 11.29 -3.46
N SER A 152 14.29 11.58 -3.01
CA SER A 152 15.06 12.71 -3.52
C SER A 152 15.33 12.59 -5.02
N TRP A 153 15.79 11.42 -5.48
CA TRP A 153 16.01 11.18 -6.91
C TRP A 153 14.73 11.27 -7.75
N ALA A 154 13.60 10.82 -7.20
CA ALA A 154 12.30 10.82 -7.85
C ALA A 154 11.71 12.23 -8.02
N THR A 155 11.99 13.13 -7.07
CA THR A 155 11.41 14.49 -7.04
C THR A 155 12.33 15.58 -7.58
N VAL A 156 13.59 15.28 -7.93
CA VAL A 156 14.49 16.25 -8.57
C VAL A 156 14.23 16.32 -10.09
N PRO A 157 14.04 17.53 -10.66
CA PRO A 157 13.90 17.73 -12.09
C PRO A 157 15.01 17.10 -12.91
N SER A 158 14.62 16.19 -13.82
CA SER A 158 15.53 15.63 -14.81
C SER A 158 15.97 16.73 -15.76
N HIS A 159 17.26 17.08 -15.73
CA HIS A 159 17.86 18.03 -16.68
C HIS A 159 17.97 17.37 -18.07
N ALA A 160 16.84 17.17 -18.74
CA ALA A 160 16.81 16.78 -20.14
C ALA A 160 16.80 18.07 -20.98
N PRO A 161 17.89 18.41 -21.71
CA PRO A 161 18.10 19.73 -22.28
C PRO A 161 17.12 20.14 -23.40
N ASN A 162 16.17 19.29 -23.81
CA ASN A 162 15.31 19.55 -24.99
C ASN A 162 13.84 19.11 -24.83
N ARG A 163 13.25 19.13 -23.62
CA ARG A 163 11.80 18.93 -23.47
C ARG A 163 11.13 20.08 -22.71
N VAL A 164 10.05 20.56 -23.31
CA VAL A 164 9.16 21.63 -22.85
C VAL A 164 8.81 21.47 -21.36
N PRO A 165 8.78 22.55 -20.55
CA PRO A 165 8.62 22.48 -19.11
C PRO A 165 7.16 22.21 -18.70
N ARG A 166 6.80 20.93 -18.73
CA ARG A 166 6.04 20.27 -17.63
C ARG A 166 6.97 19.28 -16.89
N ALA A 167 8.27 19.55 -17.00
CA ALA A 167 9.38 18.64 -16.89
C ALA A 167 10.05 18.76 -15.52
N GLY A 168 9.71 17.86 -14.59
CA GLY A 168 10.34 17.81 -13.28
C GLY A 168 10.31 16.44 -12.60
N LEU A 169 9.44 15.53 -13.02
CA LEU A 169 9.25 14.24 -12.36
C LEU A 169 9.64 13.09 -13.29
N ARG A 170 10.25 12.06 -12.71
CA ARG A 170 10.64 10.83 -13.40
C ARG A 170 9.40 10.13 -13.97
N GLY A 171 9.53 9.47 -15.12
CA GLY A 171 8.45 8.67 -15.69
C GLY A 171 8.12 7.46 -14.82
N ALA A 172 6.88 6.96 -14.89
CA ALA A 172 6.43 5.81 -14.09
C ALA A 172 7.34 4.58 -14.22
N ALA A 173 7.84 4.31 -15.43
CA ALA A 173 8.77 3.21 -15.69
C ALA A 173 10.10 3.36 -14.94
N GLU A 174 10.64 4.58 -14.90
CA GLU A 174 11.90 4.89 -14.22
C GLU A 174 11.71 4.77 -12.71
N LEU A 175 10.60 5.28 -12.19
CA LEU A 175 10.23 5.17 -10.78
C LEU A 175 10.08 3.71 -10.35
N GLU A 176 9.37 2.89 -11.13
CA GLU A 176 9.19 1.45 -10.85
C GLU A 176 10.52 0.68 -10.88
N ALA A 177 11.44 1.03 -11.78
CA ALA A 177 12.73 0.35 -11.91
C ALA A 177 13.75 0.74 -10.83
N ALA A 178 13.64 1.95 -10.27
CA ALA A 178 14.57 2.47 -9.26
C ALA A 178 14.05 2.34 -7.81
N ALA A 179 12.78 1.97 -7.63
CA ALA A 179 12.17 1.89 -6.30
C ALA A 179 12.84 0.81 -5.43
N PRO A 180 13.02 1.06 -4.11
CA PRO A 180 13.62 0.09 -3.19
C PRO A 180 12.73 -1.14 -2.95
N VAL A 181 11.45 -1.05 -3.31
CA VAL A 181 10.47 -2.13 -3.28
C VAL A 181 9.60 -2.09 -4.53
N PRO A 182 8.91 -3.19 -4.90
CA PRO A 182 7.93 -3.15 -5.98
C PRO A 182 6.87 -2.05 -5.78
N MET A 183 6.59 -1.33 -6.87
CA MET A 183 5.60 -0.25 -6.93
C MET A 183 4.72 -0.44 -8.16
N ALA A 184 3.50 0.11 -8.11
CA ALA A 184 2.53 0.09 -9.21
C ALA A 184 2.25 1.52 -9.70
N VAL A 185 3.33 2.27 -9.97
CA VAL A 185 3.28 3.70 -10.27
C VAL A 185 2.41 3.99 -11.48
N ARG A 186 2.49 3.18 -12.54
CA ARG A 186 1.65 3.35 -13.74
C ARG A 186 0.17 3.26 -13.41
N THR A 187 -0.22 2.30 -12.56
CA THR A 187 -1.62 2.11 -12.15
C THR A 187 -2.09 3.31 -11.32
N VAL A 188 -1.30 3.73 -10.33
CA VAL A 188 -1.64 4.89 -9.49
C VAL A 188 -1.78 6.16 -10.34
N LEU A 189 -0.82 6.45 -11.21
CA LEU A 189 -0.87 7.64 -12.06
C LEU A 189 -1.99 7.57 -13.11
N GLY A 190 -2.29 6.38 -13.63
CA GLY A 190 -3.45 6.14 -14.51
C GLY A 190 -4.79 6.45 -13.85
N HIS A 191 -4.86 6.37 -12.51
CA HIS A 191 -6.05 6.68 -11.70
C HIS A 191 -5.88 7.94 -10.83
N ALA A 192 -4.91 8.80 -11.15
CA ALA A 192 -4.57 9.98 -10.34
C ALA A 192 -5.79 10.89 -10.06
N GLN A 193 -6.63 11.13 -11.07
CA GLN A 193 -7.82 11.98 -10.94
C GLN A 193 -8.86 11.35 -10.00
N ASP A 194 -9.13 10.05 -10.13
CA ASP A 194 -10.09 9.35 -9.28
C ASP A 194 -9.60 9.28 -7.83
N ILE A 195 -8.30 9.04 -7.62
CA ILE A 195 -7.66 9.03 -6.30
C ILE A 195 -7.79 10.41 -5.64
N ARG A 196 -7.43 11.49 -6.35
CA ARG A 196 -7.57 12.86 -5.84
C ARG A 196 -9.02 13.18 -5.51
N ALA A 197 -9.95 12.86 -6.41
CA ALA A 197 -11.36 13.15 -6.24
C ALA A 197 -11.93 12.40 -5.02
N ALA A 198 -11.63 11.11 -4.86
CA ALA A 198 -12.09 10.32 -3.73
C ALA A 198 -11.47 10.77 -2.40
N ALA A 199 -10.17 11.05 -2.39
CA ALA A 199 -9.48 11.54 -1.19
C ALA A 199 -10.02 12.92 -0.77
N SER A 200 -10.19 13.84 -1.72
CA SER A 200 -10.76 15.17 -1.47
C SER A 200 -12.19 15.08 -0.93
N ALA A 201 -13.06 14.27 -1.56
CA ALA A 201 -14.43 14.08 -1.12
C ALA A 201 -14.53 13.50 0.30
N ALA A 202 -13.60 12.64 0.68
CA ALA A 202 -13.55 12.02 2.00
C ALA A 202 -12.66 12.76 3.02
N HIS A 203 -12.13 13.94 2.67
CA HIS A 203 -11.23 14.73 3.53
C HIS A 203 -9.97 13.96 3.98
N LEU A 204 -9.38 13.19 3.07
CA LEU A 204 -8.17 12.40 3.27
C LEU A 204 -7.00 12.96 2.44
N ALA A 205 -5.76 12.62 2.82
CA ALA A 205 -4.60 12.91 1.99
C ALA A 205 -4.57 12.00 0.73
N PRO A 206 -4.43 12.56 -0.49
CA PRO A 206 -4.36 11.76 -1.72
C PRO A 206 -3.21 10.75 -1.73
N GLY A 207 -2.05 11.14 -1.20
CA GLY A 207 -0.87 10.26 -1.09
C GLY A 207 -1.15 8.99 -0.27
N MET A 208 -1.95 9.10 0.79
CA MET A 208 -2.35 7.95 1.63
C MET A 208 -3.17 6.94 0.84
N LEU A 209 -4.21 7.41 0.12
CA LEU A 209 -5.07 6.54 -0.69
C LEU A 209 -4.30 5.94 -1.87
N ALA A 210 -3.40 6.72 -2.49
CA ALA A 210 -2.51 6.25 -3.54
C ALA A 210 -1.55 5.15 -3.06
N ALA A 211 -0.99 5.26 -1.85
CA ALA A 211 -0.12 4.25 -1.27
C ALA A 211 -0.84 2.92 -0.99
N ILE A 212 -2.12 2.98 -0.60
CA ILE A 212 -2.98 1.80 -0.49
C ILE A 212 -3.12 1.13 -1.86
N VAL A 213 -3.53 1.89 -2.88
CA VAL A 213 -3.65 1.35 -4.25
C VAL A 213 -2.33 0.76 -4.72
N ASP A 214 -1.21 1.46 -4.50
CA ASP A 214 0.11 0.94 -4.90
C ASP A 214 0.43 -0.38 -4.21
N ASN A 215 0.27 -0.48 -2.89
CA ASN A 215 0.59 -1.71 -2.17
C ASN A 215 -0.27 -2.89 -2.67
N GLU A 216 -1.56 -2.66 -2.88
CA GLU A 216 -2.47 -3.69 -3.37
C GLU A 216 -2.15 -4.14 -4.80
N GLN A 217 -1.72 -3.22 -5.66
CA GLN A 217 -1.43 -3.52 -7.07
C GLN A 217 0.01 -4.01 -7.30
N SER A 218 0.98 -3.55 -6.51
CA SER A 218 2.38 -3.98 -6.58
C SER A 218 2.58 -5.39 -6.00
N GLY A 219 1.77 -5.79 -5.02
CA GLY A 219 1.72 -7.17 -4.51
C GLY A 219 1.23 -8.19 -5.53
N GLN A 220 0.41 -7.74 -6.49
CA GLN A 220 -0.05 -8.58 -7.61
C GLN A 220 1.09 -8.79 -8.64
N GLY A 221 2.05 -7.86 -8.71
CA GLY A 221 3.28 -7.82 -9.53
C GLY A 221 4.08 -9.11 -9.65
N LYS A 222 4.21 -9.86 -8.54
CA LYS A 222 5.08 -11.05 -8.44
C LYS A 222 4.45 -12.35 -8.95
N LEU A 223 3.26 -12.30 -9.56
CA LEU A 223 2.46 -13.48 -9.92
C LEU A 223 1.76 -13.36 -11.29
N TYR A 224 2.16 -12.41 -12.13
CA TYR A 224 1.26 -11.78 -13.11
C TYR A 224 1.09 -12.39 -14.51
N GLY A 225 1.60 -13.58 -14.79
CA GLY A 225 1.21 -14.25 -16.04
C GLY A 225 -0.20 -14.86 -15.93
N LEU A 226 -0.34 -15.81 -15.01
CA LEU A 226 -1.56 -16.60 -14.86
C LEU A 226 -2.43 -16.15 -13.68
N ALA A 227 -1.87 -15.75 -12.53
CA ALA A 227 -2.69 -15.49 -11.35
C ALA A 227 -3.53 -14.21 -11.48
N GLY A 228 -3.04 -13.20 -12.21
CA GLY A 228 -3.80 -11.99 -12.52
C GLY A 228 -4.98 -12.29 -13.45
N VAL A 229 -4.75 -13.00 -14.55
CA VAL A 229 -5.81 -13.45 -15.48
C VAL A 229 -6.79 -14.36 -14.75
N LEU A 230 -6.29 -15.31 -13.94
CA LEU A 230 -7.12 -16.22 -13.17
C LEU A 230 -7.93 -15.49 -12.12
N ARG A 231 -7.38 -14.51 -11.38
CA ARG A 231 -8.15 -13.70 -10.43
C ARG A 231 -9.20 -12.85 -11.13
N THR A 232 -8.89 -12.19 -12.25
CA THR A 232 -9.91 -11.47 -13.02
C THR A 232 -11.00 -12.43 -13.51
N LEU A 233 -10.64 -13.66 -13.89
CA LEU A 233 -11.61 -14.71 -14.20
C LEU A 233 -12.40 -15.15 -12.97
N THR A 234 -11.77 -15.33 -11.80
CA THR A 234 -12.44 -15.68 -10.54
C THR A 234 -13.38 -14.57 -10.09
N ASP A 235 -12.98 -13.31 -10.19
CA ASP A 235 -13.80 -12.13 -9.90
C ASP A 235 -14.98 -12.05 -10.86
N THR A 236 -14.74 -12.31 -12.15
CA THR A 236 -15.78 -12.35 -13.19
C THR A 236 -16.75 -13.52 -12.97
N VAL A 237 -16.24 -14.69 -12.56
CA VAL A 237 -17.05 -15.87 -12.26
C VAL A 237 -17.85 -15.66 -10.97
N ALA A 238 -17.25 -15.11 -9.93
CA ALA A 238 -17.93 -14.79 -8.67
C ALA A 238 -19.00 -13.73 -8.88
N LEU A 239 -18.72 -12.69 -9.67
CA LEU A 239 -19.70 -11.67 -10.06
C LEU A 239 -20.87 -12.29 -10.84
N ARG A 240 -20.60 -13.08 -11.88
CA ARG A 240 -21.66 -13.75 -12.67
C ARG A 240 -22.47 -14.75 -11.84
N THR A 241 -21.82 -15.46 -10.92
CA THR A 241 -22.48 -16.42 -10.02
C THR A 241 -23.41 -15.68 -9.07
N SER A 242 -22.94 -14.59 -8.44
CA SER A 242 -23.74 -13.73 -7.56
C SER A 242 -24.91 -13.06 -8.31
N GLU A 243 -24.69 -12.56 -9.52
CA GLU A 243 -25.76 -12.02 -10.38
C GLU A 243 -26.83 -13.08 -10.74
N SER A 244 -26.44 -14.35 -10.82
CA SER A 244 -27.35 -15.44 -11.19
C SER A 244 -28.05 -16.15 -10.02
N LEU A 245 -27.44 -16.14 -8.82
CA LEU A 245 -27.87 -16.95 -7.68
C LEU A 245 -28.07 -16.17 -6.37
N GLY A 246 -27.79 -14.86 -6.35
CA GLY A 246 -27.91 -14.00 -5.17
C GLY A 246 -26.73 -14.09 -4.19
N GLU A 247 -26.00 -15.21 -4.17
CA GLU A 247 -24.77 -15.42 -3.40
C GLU A 247 -23.72 -16.13 -4.26
N SER A 248 -22.43 -15.80 -4.08
CA SER A 248 -21.33 -16.40 -4.85
C SER A 248 -20.82 -17.75 -4.29
N GLY A 249 -21.33 -18.21 -3.13
CA GLY A 249 -21.00 -19.51 -2.53
C GLY A 249 -19.48 -19.74 -2.35
N LEU A 250 -19.00 -20.96 -2.59
CA LEU A 250 -17.56 -21.35 -2.48
C LEU A 250 -16.61 -20.47 -3.32
N SER A 251 -17.09 -19.80 -4.38
CA SER A 251 -16.28 -18.90 -5.22
C SER A 251 -16.10 -17.51 -4.61
N GLY A 252 -17.03 -17.05 -3.75
CA GLY A 252 -16.92 -15.81 -2.98
C GLY A 252 -15.84 -15.85 -1.90
N ASN A 253 -15.55 -17.05 -1.38
CA ASN A 253 -14.43 -17.27 -0.48
C ASN A 253 -13.06 -17.22 -1.17
N LEU A 254 -13.03 -17.36 -2.51
CA LEU A 254 -11.80 -17.34 -3.32
C LEU A 254 -11.45 -15.93 -3.84
N SER A 255 -12.40 -14.99 -3.83
CA SER A 255 -12.16 -13.57 -4.12
C SER A 255 -13.04 -12.72 -3.21
N GLN A 256 -12.55 -12.44 -2.00
CA GLN A 256 -13.25 -11.58 -1.06
C GLN A 256 -13.03 -10.10 -1.37
N THR A 257 -11.90 -9.75 -1.98
CA THR A 257 -11.43 -8.38 -2.22
C THR A 257 -11.49 -8.01 -3.71
N VAL A 258 -12.01 -6.81 -4.03
CA VAL A 258 -12.24 -6.38 -5.42
C VAL A 258 -11.71 -4.95 -5.64
N GLY A 259 -11.29 -4.67 -6.88
CA GLY A 259 -10.96 -3.31 -7.32
C GLY A 259 -9.52 -2.86 -7.02
N LEU A 260 -9.25 -1.59 -7.28
CA LEU A 260 -7.91 -0.98 -7.19
C LEU A 260 -7.30 -1.09 -5.79
N ALA A 261 -8.11 -0.91 -4.76
CA ALA A 261 -7.68 -0.97 -3.37
C ALA A 261 -8.07 -2.28 -2.68
N GLN A 262 -8.42 -3.34 -3.44
CA GLN A 262 -8.71 -4.68 -2.90
C GLN A 262 -9.61 -4.65 -1.64
N MET A 263 -10.67 -3.87 -1.66
CA MET A 263 -11.62 -3.78 -0.54
C MET A 263 -12.58 -4.97 -0.58
N SER A 264 -12.97 -5.49 0.60
CA SER A 264 -13.97 -6.57 0.64
C SER A 264 -15.37 -6.07 0.29
N TRP A 265 -16.16 -6.91 -0.37
CA TRP A 265 -17.56 -6.56 -0.69
C TRP A 265 -18.40 -6.43 0.59
N GLN A 266 -18.10 -7.21 1.63
CA GLN A 266 -18.77 -7.11 2.94
C GLN A 266 -18.52 -5.74 3.56
N ASP A 267 -17.26 -5.30 3.59
CA ASP A 267 -16.93 -3.97 4.10
C ASP A 267 -17.63 -2.89 3.28
N ALA A 268 -17.76 -3.04 1.96
CA ALA A 268 -18.40 -2.05 1.11
C ALA A 268 -19.87 -1.84 1.49
N LEU A 269 -20.61 -2.92 1.78
CA LEU A 269 -22.01 -2.84 2.22
C LEU A 269 -22.16 -2.10 3.56
N LEU A 270 -21.16 -2.18 4.45
CA LEU A 270 -21.18 -1.51 5.75
C LEU A 270 -20.94 0.01 5.68
N GLN A 271 -20.59 0.56 4.51
CA GLN A 271 -20.24 1.99 4.41
C GLN A 271 -21.44 2.93 4.28
N LYS A 272 -22.67 2.43 4.10
CA LYS A 272 -23.86 3.25 3.75
C LYS A 272 -24.10 4.43 4.69
N SER A 273 -24.09 4.16 6.00
CA SER A 273 -24.32 5.20 7.02
C SER A 273 -23.25 6.29 6.96
N ARG A 274 -21.99 5.91 6.72
CA ARG A 274 -20.87 6.84 6.67
C ARG A 274 -20.85 7.63 5.37
N PHE A 275 -21.27 7.03 4.25
CA PHE A 275 -21.49 7.76 3.00
C PHE A 275 -22.49 8.90 3.18
N HIS A 276 -23.60 8.63 3.86
CA HIS A 276 -24.59 9.66 4.18
C HIS A 276 -24.00 10.74 5.11
N GLU A 277 -23.30 10.35 6.18
CA GLU A 277 -22.65 11.29 7.11
C GLU A 277 -21.63 12.22 6.42
N LEU A 278 -20.86 11.68 5.47
CA LEU A 278 -19.85 12.41 4.72
C LEU A 278 -20.39 13.16 3.49
N GLY A 279 -21.69 13.02 3.18
CA GLY A 279 -22.28 13.59 1.96
C GLY A 279 -21.66 13.03 0.67
N LEU A 280 -21.12 11.81 0.70
CA LEU A 280 -20.48 11.18 -0.46
C LEU A 280 -21.54 10.70 -1.44
N ASN A 281 -21.29 10.93 -2.73
CA ASN A 281 -22.11 10.40 -3.82
C ASN A 281 -21.32 9.38 -4.63
N LEU A 282 -21.81 8.14 -4.67
CA LEU A 282 -21.19 7.04 -5.41
C LEU A 282 -21.32 7.19 -6.94
N GLY A 283 -22.21 8.09 -7.41
CA GLY A 283 -22.55 8.24 -8.82
C GLY A 283 -23.50 7.16 -9.35
N GLN A 284 -23.99 6.30 -8.46
CA GLN A 284 -24.91 5.19 -8.69
C GLN A 284 -25.61 4.84 -7.36
N PRO A 285 -26.69 4.04 -7.36
CA PRO A 285 -27.30 3.55 -6.12
C PRO A 285 -26.26 2.88 -5.21
N PHE A 286 -26.39 3.07 -3.90
CA PHE A 286 -25.54 2.39 -2.93
C PHE A 286 -25.81 0.88 -2.98
N PRO A 287 -24.79 0.00 -2.98
CA PRO A 287 -25.00 -1.43 -3.11
C PRO A 287 -25.74 -2.01 -1.90
N GLU A 288 -26.72 -2.89 -2.15
CA GLU A 288 -27.51 -3.56 -1.11
C GLU A 288 -27.19 -5.06 -1.00
N ASN A 289 -26.43 -5.61 -1.95
CA ASN A 289 -26.03 -7.02 -1.99
C ASN A 289 -24.62 -7.21 -2.55
N GLU A 290 -24.12 -8.44 -2.48
CA GLU A 290 -22.77 -8.80 -2.94
C GLU A 290 -22.51 -8.42 -4.41
N ALA A 291 -23.43 -8.75 -5.32
CA ALA A 291 -23.24 -8.50 -6.75
C ALA A 291 -23.06 -6.99 -7.03
N GLU A 292 -23.91 -6.17 -6.44
CA GLU A 292 -23.86 -4.72 -6.55
C GLU A 292 -22.59 -4.15 -5.92
N ALA A 293 -22.18 -4.66 -4.74
CA ALA A 293 -20.95 -4.24 -4.08
C ALA A 293 -19.72 -4.56 -4.94
N ARG A 294 -19.64 -5.77 -5.51
CA ARG A 294 -18.55 -6.16 -6.41
C ARG A 294 -18.51 -5.31 -7.67
N ARG A 295 -19.67 -4.99 -8.26
CA ARG A 295 -19.78 -4.09 -9.41
C ARG A 295 -19.31 -2.68 -9.06
N ALA A 296 -19.71 -2.15 -7.91
CA ALA A 296 -19.27 -0.85 -7.43
C ALA A 296 -17.76 -0.80 -7.17
N LEU A 297 -17.20 -1.82 -6.52
CA LEU A 297 -15.77 -1.94 -6.26
C LEU A 297 -14.93 -2.10 -7.54
N SER A 298 -15.50 -2.68 -8.60
CA SER A 298 -14.84 -2.82 -9.90
C SER A 298 -14.74 -1.51 -10.68
N ASN A 299 -15.58 -0.52 -10.36
CA ASN A 299 -15.46 0.83 -10.89
C ASN A 299 -14.42 1.61 -10.06
N ALA A 300 -13.39 2.17 -10.72
CA ALA A 300 -12.27 2.84 -10.04
C ALA A 300 -12.73 3.91 -9.06
N ARG A 301 -13.55 4.88 -9.50
CA ARG A 301 -14.02 5.98 -8.66
C ARG A 301 -14.92 5.52 -7.53
N ALA A 302 -15.90 4.67 -7.80
CA ALA A 302 -16.82 4.16 -6.79
C ALA A 302 -16.10 3.29 -5.74
N GLY A 303 -15.21 2.40 -6.18
CA GLY A 303 -14.38 1.59 -5.30
C GLY A 303 -13.43 2.41 -4.43
N LEU A 304 -12.83 3.47 -4.98
CA LEU A 304 -11.99 4.40 -4.23
C LEU A 304 -12.79 5.21 -3.20
N LEU A 305 -14.01 5.65 -3.52
CA LEU A 305 -14.90 6.32 -2.56
C LEU A 305 -15.31 5.38 -1.42
N LEU A 306 -15.62 4.11 -1.72
CA LEU A 306 -15.94 3.10 -0.70
C LEU A 306 -14.76 2.85 0.23
N THR A 307 -13.57 2.73 -0.35
CA THR A 307 -12.32 2.58 0.40
C THR A 307 -12.04 3.80 1.26
N ALA A 308 -12.16 5.00 0.70
CA ALA A 308 -11.94 6.26 1.41
C ALA A 308 -12.91 6.41 2.60
N SER A 309 -14.20 6.07 2.41
CA SER A 309 -15.18 6.06 3.50
C SER A 309 -14.77 5.10 4.62
N ARG A 310 -14.34 3.87 4.29
CA ARG A 310 -13.83 2.92 5.29
C ARG A 310 -12.65 3.49 6.07
N MET A 311 -11.74 4.19 5.39
CA MET A 311 -10.58 4.82 6.03
C MET A 311 -10.96 5.94 6.98
N VAL A 312 -11.92 6.79 6.62
CA VAL A 312 -12.47 7.78 7.56
C VAL A 312 -13.03 7.09 8.80
N GLY A 313 -13.69 5.94 8.66
CA GLY A 313 -14.19 5.18 9.80
C GLY A 313 -13.12 4.79 10.81
N TYR A 314 -12.00 4.24 10.36
CA TYR A 314 -10.90 3.89 11.26
C TYR A 314 -10.22 5.14 11.84
N LEU A 315 -10.01 6.17 11.03
CA LEU A 315 -9.33 7.39 11.49
C LEU A 315 -10.20 8.20 12.47
N ASP A 316 -11.52 8.22 12.29
CA ASP A 316 -12.47 8.77 13.26
C ASP A 316 -12.40 8.05 14.60
N GLU A 317 -12.26 6.72 14.60
CA GLU A 317 -12.17 5.93 15.82
C GLU A 317 -10.86 6.19 16.57
N GLN A 318 -9.78 6.46 15.85
CA GLN A 318 -8.44 6.60 16.42
C GLN A 318 -8.06 8.02 16.79
N GLU A 319 -8.38 8.98 15.92
CA GLU A 319 -8.04 10.40 16.07
C GLU A 319 -9.23 11.22 16.57
N GLY A 320 -10.44 10.66 16.52
CA GLY A 320 -11.70 11.35 16.80
C GLY A 320 -12.26 12.05 15.57
N LYS A 321 -13.60 12.12 15.46
CA LYS A 321 -14.30 12.81 14.36
C LYS A 321 -13.91 14.30 14.23
N SER A 322 -13.52 14.94 15.32
CA SER A 322 -13.08 16.34 15.34
C SER A 322 -11.70 16.55 14.70
N ALA A 323 -10.94 15.49 14.43
CA ALA A 323 -9.64 15.55 13.77
C ALA A 323 -9.75 15.64 12.23
N ARG A 324 -10.95 15.59 11.67
CA ARG A 324 -11.17 15.81 10.23
C ARG A 324 -10.77 17.26 9.85
N PRO A 325 -10.09 17.49 8.71
CA PRO A 325 -9.65 16.50 7.71
C PRO A 325 -8.45 15.66 8.19
N HIS A 326 -8.44 14.35 7.87
CA HIS A 326 -7.37 13.43 8.25
C HIS A 326 -6.18 13.50 7.28
N ILE A 327 -5.54 14.67 7.24
CA ILE A 327 -4.42 14.99 6.34
C ILE A 327 -3.07 15.07 7.07
N SER A 328 -3.03 14.71 8.35
CA SER A 328 -1.79 14.70 9.13
C SER A 328 -0.79 13.72 8.51
N ALA A 329 0.51 14.02 8.61
CA ALA A 329 1.54 13.12 8.07
C ALA A 329 1.55 11.73 8.74
N GLN A 330 0.96 11.61 9.93
CA GLN A 330 0.81 10.33 10.62
C GLN A 330 -0.07 9.36 9.82
N THR A 331 -1.05 9.87 9.07
CA THR A 331 -1.96 9.05 8.27
C THR A 331 -1.26 8.34 7.11
N TYR A 332 -0.05 8.76 6.74
CA TYR A 332 0.73 8.13 5.67
C TYR A 332 1.19 6.73 6.09
N PHE A 333 1.37 6.48 7.39
CA PHE A 333 1.58 5.15 7.95
C PHE A 333 0.27 4.49 8.40
N THR A 334 -0.55 5.22 9.17
CA THR A 334 -1.73 4.61 9.81
C THR A 334 -2.83 4.28 8.80
N GLY A 335 -3.01 5.05 7.73
CA GLY A 335 -3.97 4.77 6.67
C GLY A 335 -3.73 3.41 6.00
N PRO A 336 -2.55 3.18 5.37
CA PRO A 336 -2.18 1.87 4.85
C PRO A 336 -2.25 0.77 5.92
N GLY A 337 -1.86 1.06 7.16
CA GLY A 337 -1.93 0.08 8.25
C GLY A 337 -3.36 -0.36 8.59
N TRP A 338 -4.31 0.58 8.74
CA TRP A 338 -5.73 0.30 9.00
C TRP A 338 -6.39 -0.42 7.82
N HIS A 339 -5.98 -0.08 6.60
CA HIS A 339 -6.51 -0.75 5.42
C HIS A 339 -6.17 -2.25 5.43
N ASN A 340 -4.90 -2.57 5.68
CA ASN A 340 -4.37 -3.93 5.54
C ASN A 340 -4.58 -4.79 6.78
N ASN A 341 -4.24 -4.28 7.97
CA ASN A 341 -4.36 -5.05 9.20
C ASN A 341 -4.61 -4.17 10.43
N PRO A 342 -5.89 -3.87 10.74
CA PRO A 342 -6.29 -3.13 11.93
C PRO A 342 -5.69 -3.68 13.24
N ALA A 343 -5.66 -5.01 13.41
CA ALA A 343 -5.19 -5.61 14.66
C ALA A 343 -3.69 -5.39 14.91
N LEU A 344 -2.87 -5.45 13.86
CA LEU A 344 -1.44 -5.13 13.98
C LEU A 344 -1.24 -3.64 14.27
N LEU A 345 -2.02 -2.75 13.64
CA LEU A 345 -1.89 -1.32 13.88
C LEU A 345 -2.32 -0.93 15.30
N SER A 346 -3.47 -1.44 15.78
CA SER A 346 -3.96 -1.21 17.15
C SER A 346 -2.97 -1.66 18.23
N SER A 347 -2.18 -2.69 17.95
CA SER A 347 -1.17 -3.21 18.88
C SER A 347 0.19 -2.48 18.76
N GLY A 348 0.26 -1.45 17.92
CA GLY A 348 1.46 -0.64 17.71
C GLY A 348 2.60 -1.40 17.01
N GLN A 349 2.25 -2.42 16.21
CA GLN A 349 3.21 -3.22 15.46
C GLN A 349 3.57 -2.55 14.13
N THR A 350 4.70 -2.94 13.57
CA THR A 350 5.21 -2.47 12.28
C THR A 350 5.41 -3.67 11.36
N TRP A 351 5.04 -3.53 10.08
CA TRP A 351 5.17 -4.59 9.09
C TRP A 351 5.36 -4.00 7.68
N PRO A 352 5.89 -4.78 6.71
CA PRO A 352 6.32 -4.24 5.42
C PRO A 352 5.28 -3.45 4.66
N TYR A 353 3.99 -3.81 4.74
CA TYR A 353 2.92 -3.10 4.03
C TYR A 353 2.79 -1.66 4.52
N ALA A 354 2.63 -1.46 5.84
CA ALA A 354 2.43 -0.14 6.42
C ALA A 354 3.73 0.70 6.40
N TRP A 355 4.88 0.07 6.67
CA TRP A 355 6.19 0.72 6.59
C TRP A 355 6.46 1.30 5.21
N ASN A 356 6.33 0.50 4.15
CA ASN A 356 6.52 0.99 2.79
C ASN A 356 5.40 1.93 2.35
N GLY A 357 4.18 1.72 2.87
CA GLY A 357 3.04 2.61 2.65
C GLY A 357 3.33 4.07 3.01
N PHE A 358 4.05 4.30 4.12
CA PHE A 358 4.48 5.64 4.52
C PHE A 358 5.29 6.35 3.43
N PHE A 359 6.35 5.71 2.93
CA PHE A 359 7.23 6.32 1.92
C PHE A 359 6.54 6.46 0.56
N LYS A 360 5.73 5.47 0.18
CA LYS A 360 4.88 5.55 -1.03
C LYS A 360 3.90 6.72 -0.93
N ALA A 361 3.30 6.94 0.24
CA ALA A 361 2.40 8.06 0.46
C ALA A 361 3.13 9.41 0.38
N CYS A 362 4.38 9.48 0.88
CA CYS A 362 5.23 10.65 0.69
C CYS A 362 5.49 10.94 -0.80
N LEU A 363 5.86 9.91 -1.59
CA LEU A 363 6.05 10.06 -3.03
C LEU A 363 4.78 10.56 -3.72
N TYR A 364 3.66 9.87 -3.51
CA TYR A 364 2.40 10.20 -4.16
C TYR A 364 1.80 11.52 -3.69
N GLY A 365 2.09 11.95 -2.47
CA GLY A 365 1.77 13.29 -2.00
C GLY A 365 2.43 14.39 -2.84
N VAL A 366 3.58 14.11 -3.48
CA VAL A 366 4.25 15.01 -4.43
C VAL A 366 3.75 14.76 -5.86
N LEU A 367 3.71 13.52 -6.32
CA LEU A 367 3.33 13.19 -7.70
C LEU A 367 1.88 13.54 -8.04
N LEU A 368 1.00 13.54 -7.03
CA LEU A 368 -0.41 13.88 -7.17
C LEU A 368 -0.74 15.29 -6.69
N ALA A 369 0.25 16.10 -6.28
CA ALA A 369 0.03 17.51 -6.01
C ALA A 369 -0.44 18.22 -7.30
N ASP A 370 -1.33 19.20 -7.15
CA ASP A 370 -1.95 19.94 -8.27
C ASP A 370 -0.97 20.85 -9.02
#